data_AF-A0A1M7LFM2-F1
#
_entry.id   AF-A0A1M7LFM2-F1
#
_cell.length_a   1.000
_cell.length_b   1.000
_cell.length_c   1.000
_cell.angle_alpha   90.00
_cell.angle_beta   90.00
_cell.angle_gamma   90.00
#
_symmetry.space_group_name_H-M   'P 1'
#
loop_
_entity.id
_entity.type
_entity.pdbx_description
1 polymer ?
#
loop_
_entity_poly.entity_id
_entity_poly.type
_entity_poly.pdbx_seq_one_letter_code
_entity_poly.pdbx_strand_id
1 'polypeptide(L)' 'MRKLYTKKLSKKDQFKNLEPKKETVQFLLNYSKALRVVECRGIKFGTVLN' A
#
# COMPACT_ATOMS: atom_id res chain seq x y z
N MET A 1 -22.56 3.62 10.05
CA MET A 1 -22.35 3.68 8.59
C MET A 1 -20.90 4.10 8.28
N ARG A 2 -20.15 3.28 7.53
CA ARG A 2 -18.78 3.59 7.11
C ARG A 2 -18.84 4.73 6.07
N LYS A 3 -18.07 5.80 6.27
CA LYS A 3 -17.98 6.90 5.28
C LYS A 3 -17.46 6.32 3.96
N LEU A 4 -18.30 6.26 2.93
CA LEU A 4 -17.90 5.87 1.58
C LEU A 4 -17.30 7.12 0.91
N TYR A 5 -15.98 7.16 0.76
CA TYR A 5 -15.26 8.26 0.12
C TYR A 5 -15.35 8.20 -1.41
N THR A 6 -16.56 8.06 -1.97
CA THR A 6 -16.81 8.00 -3.42
C THR A 6 -17.08 9.38 -4.00
N LYS A 7 -16.27 10.40 -3.63
CA LYS A 7 -16.39 11.72 -4.25
C LYS A 7 -15.85 11.61 -5.68
N LYS A 8 -16.72 11.65 -6.69
CA LYS A 8 -16.34 11.67 -8.10
C LYS A 8 -15.63 13.00 -8.40
N LEU A 9 -14.31 13.00 -8.30
CA LEU A 9 -13.46 14.10 -8.74
C LEU A 9 -13.43 14.12 -10.29
N SER A 10 -13.38 15.30 -10.91
CA SER A 10 -13.20 15.41 -12.36
C SER A 10 -11.86 14.78 -12.77
N LYS A 11 -11.82 13.96 -13.83
CA LYS A 11 -10.59 13.26 -14.30
C LYS A 11 -9.39 14.20 -14.47
N LYS A 12 -9.63 15.49 -14.76
CA LYS A 12 -8.59 16.52 -14.92
C LYS A 12 -8.03 17.08 -13.61
N ASP A 13 -8.75 16.97 -12.50
CA ASP A 13 -8.33 17.51 -11.19
C ASP A 13 -7.86 16.43 -10.22
N GLN A 14 -8.08 15.15 -10.53
CA GLN A 14 -7.65 14.02 -9.69
C GLN A 14 -6.14 13.80 -9.64
N PHE A 15 -5.43 14.07 -10.73
CA PHE A 15 -4.05 13.57 -10.91
C PHE A 15 -2.99 14.65 -10.98
N LYS A 16 -3.35 15.93 -10.81
CA LYS A 16 -2.41 17.02 -11.10
C LYS A 16 -1.18 17.05 -10.20
N ASN A 17 -1.21 16.47 -9.01
CA ASN A 17 -0.07 16.48 -8.06
C ASN A 17 -0.12 15.28 -7.08
N LEU A 18 -0.35 14.06 -7.58
CA LEU A 18 -0.36 12.85 -6.72
C LEU A 18 1.02 12.20 -6.64
N GLU A 19 2.06 12.98 -6.41
CA GLU A 19 3.37 12.42 -6.12
C GLU A 19 3.46 12.08 -4.62
N PRO A 20 3.70 10.82 -4.26
CA PRO A 20 3.92 10.45 -2.87
C PRO A 20 5.21 11.11 -2.37
N LYS A 21 5.23 11.49 -1.10
CA LYS A 21 6.46 12.00 -0.48
C LYS A 21 7.54 10.91 -0.49
N LYS A 22 8.81 11.32 -0.50
CA LYS A 22 9.96 10.39 -0.50
C LYS A 22 9.90 9.39 0.67
N GLU A 23 9.48 9.85 1.83
CA GLU A 23 9.33 9.03 3.04
C GLU A 23 8.28 7.94 2.86
N THR A 24 7.18 8.24 2.17
CA THR A 24 6.12 7.27 1.87
C THR A 24 6.63 6.18 0.92
N VAL A 25 7.39 6.57 -0.11
CA VAL A 25 8.02 5.61 -1.02
C VAL A 25 9.01 4.72 -0.27
N GLN A 26 9.86 5.32 0.56
CA GLN A 26 10.86 4.59 1.34
C GLN A 26 10.21 3.64 2.36
N PHE A 27 9.15 4.08 3.04
CA PHE A 27 8.37 3.24 3.94
C PHE A 27 7.81 2.02 3.21
N LEU A 28 7.13 2.22 2.07
CA LEU A 28 6.56 1.12 1.29
C LEU A 28 7.62 0.13 0.80
N LEU A 29 8.77 0.63 0.32
CA LEU A 29 9.87 -0.21 -0.14
C LEU A 29 10.49 -1.02 1.01
N ASN A 30 10.74 -0.38 2.15
CA ASN A 30 11.29 -1.07 3.32
C ASN A 30 10.32 -2.11 3.86
N TYR A 31 9.04 -1.75 3.95
CA TYR A 31 7.99 -2.66 4.39
C TYR A 31 7.85 -3.87 3.44
N SER A 32 7.87 -3.65 2.12
CA SER A 32 7.81 -4.74 1.14
C SER A 32 9.02 -5.67 1.22
N LYS A 33 10.20 -5.15 1.57
CA LYS A 33 11.41 -5.97 1.77
C LYS A 33 11.35 -6.79 3.07
N ALA A 34 10.74 -6.23 4.12
CA ALA A 34 10.55 -6.91 5.39
C ALA A 34 9.47 -8.01 5.31
N LEU A 35 8.51 -7.88 4.39
CA LEU A 35 7.49 -8.87 4.14
C LEU A 35 8.07 -10.13 3.48
N ARG A 36 8.02 -11.26 4.20
CA ARG A 36 8.32 -12.59 3.69
C ARG A 36 7.04 -13.42 3.66
N VAL A 37 6.74 -14.01 2.52
CA VAL A 37 5.69 -15.02 2.41
C VAL A 37 6.30 -16.38 2.70
N VAL A 38 5.79 -17.06 3.72
CA VAL A 38 6.21 -18.41 4.09
C VAL A 38 5.07 -19.37 3.76
N GLU A 39 5.38 -20.41 3.00
CA GLU A 39 4.45 -21.49 2.67
C GLU A 39 4.84 -22.73 3.45
N CYS A 40 3.92 -23.24 4.28
CA CYS A 40 4.12 -24.47 5.03
C CYS A 40 2.88 -25.36 4.87
N ARG A 41 3.07 -26.59 4.40
CA ARG A 41 2.01 -27.59 4.24
C ARG A 41 0.79 -27.08 3.45
N GLY A 42 1.03 -26.29 2.40
CA GLY A 42 -0.01 -25.71 1.53
C GLY A 42 -0.71 -24.48 2.11
N ILE A 43 -0.32 -23.99 3.29
CA ILE A 43 -0.84 -22.78 3.90
C ILE A 43 0.21 -21.66 3.79
N LYS A 44 -0.20 -20.50 3.29
CA LYS A 44 0.65 -19.32 3.10
C LYS A 44 0.38 -18.27 4.17
N PHE A 45 1.44 -17.81 4.82
CA PHE A 45 1.35 -16.75 5.83
C PHE A 45 2.40 -15.66 5.53
N GLY A 46 2.01 -14.40 5.72
CA GLY A 46 2.95 -13.27 5.67
C GLY A 46 3.61 -13.09 7.04
N THR A 47 4.93 -12.95 7.06
CA THR A 47 5.67 -12.51 8.24
C THR A 47 6.44 -11.23 7.91
N VAL A 48 6.52 -10.32 8.88
CA VAL A 48 7.37 -9.12 8.79
C VAL A 48 8.65 -9.45 9.56
N LEU A 49 9.75 -9.67 8.84
CA LEU A 49 11.06 -9.89 9.44
C LEU A 49 11.56 -8.53 9.93
N ASN A 50 11.61 -8.36 11.25
CA ASN A 50 12.15 -7.20 11.93
C ASN A 50 13.61 -7.47 12.32
#